data_AF-A0A536XK86-F1
#
_entry.id   AF-A0A536XK86-F1
#
_cell.length_a   1.000
_cell.length_b   1.000
_cell.length_c   1.000
_cell.angle_alpha   90.00
_cell.angle_beta   90.00
_cell.angle_gamma   90.00
#
_symmetry.space_group_name_H-M   'P 1'
#
loop_
_entity.id
_entity.type
_entity.pdbx_description
1 polymer ?
#
loop_
_entity_poly.entity_id
_entity_poly.type
_entity_poly.pdbx_seq_one_letter_code
_entity_poly.pdbx_strand_id
1 'polypeptide(L)' 'MNDERTRPGSTASPALRDRFLKALDADDYSALRSLCSDLRGCTYILPSTVCASLGLPRGSTYAKAAATIVVP' A
#
# COMPACT_ATOMS: atom_id res chain seq x y z
N MET A 1 -21.63 2.12 21.18
CA MET A 1 -20.56 1.74 20.24
C MET A 1 -21.24 1.28 18.97
N ASN A 2 -21.30 2.13 17.94
CA ASN A 2 -22.02 1.83 16.70
C ASN A 2 -21.04 1.46 15.58
N ASP A 3 -21.29 0.28 15.03
CA ASP A 3 -21.25 -0.07 13.61
C ASP A 3 -19.99 0.30 12.81
N GLU A 4 -18.98 -0.57 12.86
CA GLU A 4 -18.07 -0.70 11.72
C GLU A 4 -18.33 -2.03 11.03
N ARG A 5 -19.06 -1.98 9.91
CA ARG A 5 -19.22 -3.12 8.98
C ARG A 5 -17.84 -3.51 8.44
N THR A 6 -17.12 -4.35 9.17
CA THR A 6 -15.88 -4.97 8.69
C THR A 6 -16.24 -5.99 7.61
N ARG A 7 -16.24 -5.55 6.35
CA ARG A 7 -16.11 -6.48 5.22
C ARG A 7 -14.74 -7.17 5.36
N PRO A 8 -14.65 -8.51 5.24
CA PRO A 8 -13.38 -9.22 5.27
C PRO A 8 -12.65 -9.03 3.93
N GLY A 9 -12.13 -7.83 3.69
CA GLY A 9 -11.23 -7.52 2.58
C GLY A 9 -9.85 -7.29 3.16
N SER A 10 -8.97 -8.28 3.04
CA SER A 10 -7.54 -8.28 3.39
C SER A 10 -7.09 -7.10 4.26
N THR A 11 -7.17 -7.31 5.58
CA THR A 11 -6.62 -6.43 6.60
C THR A 11 -5.10 -6.44 6.53
N ALA A 12 -4.49 -5.77 5.55
CA ALA A 12 -3.09 -5.39 5.71
C ALA A 12 -3.02 -4.55 6.98
N SER A 13 -2.31 -5.07 7.99
CA SER A 13 -2.20 -4.45 9.30
C SER A 13 -1.76 -2.99 9.15
N PRO A 14 -2.31 -2.05 9.96
CA PRO A 14 -1.91 -0.65 9.89
C PRO A 14 -0.39 -0.45 9.97
N ALA A 15 0.32 -1.33 10.69
CA ALA A 15 1.78 -1.37 10.74
C ALA A 15 2.47 -1.66 9.38
N LEU A 16 1.88 -2.47 8.50
CA LEU A 16 2.43 -2.75 7.17
C LEU A 16 2.28 -1.54 6.25
N ARG A 17 1.15 -0.83 6.35
CA ARG A 17 0.94 0.42 5.61
C ARG A 17 1.93 1.48 6.05
N ASP A 18 2.13 1.65 7.36
CA ASP A 18 3.09 2.61 7.91
C ASP A 18 4.53 2.29 7.47
N ARG A 19 4.94 1.02 7.57
CA ARG A 19 6.26 0.58 7.07
C ARG A 19 6.44 0.83 5.58
N PHE A 20 5.40 0.63 4.78
CA PHE A 20 5.44 0.92 3.34
C PHE A 20 5.64 2.41 3.09
N LEU A 21 4.91 3.27 3.80
CA LEU A 21 5.07 4.73 3.66
C LEU A 21 6.46 5.18 4.09
N LYS A 22 6.99 4.62 5.19
CA LYS A 22 8.33 4.91 5.67
C LYS A 22 9.41 4.45 4.70
N ALA A 23 9.25 3.26 4.11
CA ALA A 23 10.17 2.76 3.09
C ALA A 23 10.11 3.62 1.83
N LEU A 24 8.93 4.12 1.45
CA LEU A 24 8.77 5.04 0.32
C LEU A 24 9.44 6.39 0.57
N ASP A 25 9.27 6.95 1.77
CA ASP A 25 9.92 8.20 2.18
C ASP A 25 11.45 8.07 2.22
N ALA A 26 11.94 6.89 2.64
CA ALA A 26 13.36 6.57 2.67
C ALA A 26 13.94 6.11 1.30
N ASP A 27 13.14 6.07 0.23
CA ASP A 27 13.51 5.54 -1.10
C ASP A 27 14.06 4.09 -1.03
N ASP A 28 13.64 3.32 -0.01
CA ASP A 28 14.14 1.99 0.28
C ASP A 28 13.37 0.94 -0.53
N TYR A 29 13.73 0.83 -1.81
CA TYR A 29 13.10 -0.11 -2.75
C TYR A 29 13.22 -1.58 -2.33
N SER A 30 14.26 -1.95 -1.56
CA SER A 30 14.40 -3.31 -1.04
C SER A 30 13.33 -3.63 -0.01
N ALA A 31 13.10 -2.72 0.95
CA ALA A 31 12.03 -2.85 1.92
C ALA A 31 10.65 -2.80 1.24
N LEU A 32 10.46 -1.88 0.28
CA LEU A 32 9.22 -1.80 -0.50
C LEU A 32 8.93 -3.12 -1.21
N ARG A 33 9.90 -3.71 -1.92
CA ARG A 33 9.73 -4.97 -2.66
C ARG A 33 9.37 -6.15 -1.76
N SER A 34 9.93 -6.19 -0.56
CA SER A 34 9.57 -7.18 0.47
C SER A 34 8.11 -7.00 0.93
N LEU A 35 7.73 -5.76 1.24
CA LEU A 35 6.37 -5.38 1.64
C LEU A 35 5.35 -5.57 0.51
N CYS A 36 5.75 -5.45 -0.76
CA CYS A 36 4.89 -5.64 -1.93
C CYS A 36 4.30 -7.04 -1.99
N SER A 37 5.03 -8.07 -1.55
CA SER A 37 4.53 -9.45 -1.51
C SER A 37 3.42 -9.61 -0.49
N ASP A 38 3.54 -8.93 0.65
CA ASP A 38 2.56 -8.92 1.72
C ASP A 38 1.33 -8.03 1.36
N LEU A 39 1.58 -6.92 0.66
CA LEU A 39 0.57 -5.97 0.19
C LEU A 39 -0.12 -6.37 -1.11
N ARG A 40 0.31 -7.45 -1.77
CA ARG A 40 -0.26 -7.90 -3.06
C ARG A 40 -1.74 -8.27 -2.95
N GLY A 41 -2.15 -8.77 -1.79
CA GLY A 41 -3.56 -9.03 -1.47
C GLY A 41 -4.30 -7.82 -0.87
N CYS A 42 -3.63 -6.70 -0.65
CA CYS A 42 -4.20 -5.52 -0.01
C CYS A 42 -4.99 -4.70 -1.03
N THR A 43 -6.31 -4.79 -0.96
CA THR A 43 -7.25 -4.02 -1.78
C THR A 43 -7.54 -2.63 -1.19
N TYR A 44 -6.81 -2.22 -0.15
CA TYR A 44 -6.99 -0.91 0.46
C TYR A 44 -6.50 0.19 -0.48
N ILE A 45 -7.20 1.31 -0.46
CA ILE A 45 -6.91 2.46 -1.30
C ILE A 45 -5.68 3.18 -0.75
N LEU A 46 -4.72 3.48 -1.62
CA LEU A 46 -3.58 4.32 -1.28
C LEU A 46 -4.05 5.75 -1.00
N PRO A 47 -3.39 6.47 -0.07
CA PRO A 47 -3.57 7.90 0.05
C PRO A 47 -3.23 8.59 -1.28
N SER A 48 -4.01 9.61 -1.66
CA SER A 48 -3.79 10.37 -2.90
C SER A 48 -2.39 10.98 -2.98
N THR A 49 -1.82 11.38 -1.85
CA THR A 49 -0.45 11.93 -1.76
C THR A 49 0.59 10.90 -2.21
N VAL A 50 0.42 9.65 -1.78
CA VAL A 50 1.31 8.53 -2.12
C VAL A 50 1.12 8.11 -3.58
N CYS A 51 -0.12 8.12 -4.06
CA CYS A 51 -0.40 7.94 -5.48
C CYS A 51 0.34 8.97 -6.32
N ALA A 52 0.33 10.26 -5.91
CA ALA A 52 1.04 11.31 -6.62
C ALA A 52 2.57 11.11 -6.62
N SER A 53 3.16 10.74 -5.48
CA SER A 53 4.59 10.44 -5.39
C SER A 53 5.02 9.27 -6.29
N LEU A 54 4.14 8.27 -6.45
CA LEU A 54 4.40 7.10 -7.30
C LEU A 54 3.96 7.27 -8.76
N GLY A 55 3.41 8.43 -9.15
CA GLY A 55 2.86 8.65 -10.49
C GLY A 55 1.61 7.82 -10.81
N LEU A 56 0.90 7.34 -9.78
CA LEU A 56 -0.28 6.51 -9.90
C LEU A 56 -1.58 7.31 -9.95
N PRO A 57 -2.62 6.82 -10.66
CA PRO A 57 -3.92 7.44 -10.63
C PRO A 57 -4.51 7.41 -9.22
N ARG A 58 -5.21 8.49 -8.84
CA ARG A 58 -5.91 8.60 -7.56
C ARG A 58 -6.88 7.43 -7.39
N GLY A 59 -6.95 6.89 -6.17
CA GLY A 59 -7.75 5.70 -5.90
C GLY A 59 -7.07 4.38 -6.27
N SER A 60 -5.78 4.40 -6.63
CA SER A 60 -4.99 3.18 -6.75
C SER A 60 -4.90 2.45 -5.42
N THR A 61 -4.70 1.14 -5.45
CA THR A 61 -4.59 0.30 -4.26
C THR A 61 -3.13 0.01 -3.90
N TYR A 62 -2.89 -0.43 -2.67
CA TYR A 62 -1.56 -0.91 -2.23
C TYR A 62 -1.03 -2.03 -3.12
N ALA A 63 -1.90 -2.94 -3.58
CA ALA A 63 -1.52 -3.95 -4.56
C ALA A 63 -1.02 -3.35 -5.90
N LYS A 64 -1.63 -2.26 -6.37
CA LYS A 64 -1.24 -1.60 -7.63
C LYS A 64 0.03 -0.77 -7.49
N ALA A 65 0.20 -0.10 -6.35
CA ALA A 65 1.46 0.53 -5.98
C ALA A 65 2.59 -0.49 -5.89
N ALA A 66 2.32 -1.62 -5.22
CA ALA A 66 3.26 -2.71 -5.11
C ALA A 66 3.65 -3.29 -6.49
N ALA A 67 2.67 -3.49 -7.37
CA ALA A 67 2.95 -3.93 -8.73
C ALA A 67 3.91 -2.97 -9.43
N THR A 68 3.64 -1.66 -9.37
CA THR A 68 4.44 -0.62 -10.04
C THR A 68 5.89 -0.58 -9.57
N ILE A 69 6.13 -0.83 -8.28
CA ILE A 69 7.49 -0.86 -7.69
C ILE A 69 8.26 -2.14 -8.07
N VAL A 70 7.55 -3.25 -8.27
CA VAL A 70 8.17 -4.56 -8.57
C VAL A 70 8.44 -4.73 -10.07
N VAL A 71 7.75 -3.98 -10.94
CA VAL A 71 8.03 -4.02 -12.39
C VAL A 71 9.40 -3.36 -12.64
N PRO A 72 10.33 -4.06 -13.35
CA PRO A 72 11.65 -3.52 -13.68
C PRO A 72 11.60 -2.32 -14.61
#